data_AF-A0A7X7Q6I8-F1
#
_entry.id   AF-A0A7X7Q6I8-F1
#
_cell.length_a   1.000
_cell.length_b   1.000
_cell.length_c   1.000
_cell.angle_alpha   90.00
_cell.angle_beta   90.00
_cell.angle_gamma   90.00
#
_symmetry.space_group_name_H-M   'P 1'
#
loop_
_entity.id
_entity.type
_entity.pdbx_description
1 polymer ?
#
loop_
_entity_poly.entity_id
_entity_poly.type
_entity_poly.pdbx_seq_one_letter_code
_entity_poly.pdbx_strand_id
1 'polypeptide(L)'
;ARDDLPDEGAWLYAETIRQIHAANPGVGVEMLAPDFSGKAELLQKLFDAKPEVFAHNVETVPRIFKRIRPGFRYDRSLDVLTMSKEQGLVTKSNLILGMGETREEISGALQDLHDAGAEIITITQYLRPDATLLPVDRWVTPQEFDELAEEAKEIGYAGVLSGPLVRSSYRAGRLYRTAMEARKQS
;
A
#
# COMPACT_ATOMS: atom_id res chain seq x y z
N ALA A 1 14.24 2.21 2.81
CA ALA A 1 14.64 3.12 1.73
C ALA A 1 16.15 3.01 1.55
N ARG A 2 16.68 3.41 0.39
CA ARG A 2 18.13 3.39 0.11
C ARG A 2 18.71 4.78 0.32
N ASP A 3 18.55 5.30 1.54
CA ASP A 3 18.95 6.67 1.91
C ASP A 3 20.47 6.89 1.79
N ASP A 4 21.23 5.79 1.63
CA ASP A 4 22.65 5.78 1.29
C ASP A 4 22.95 6.24 -0.15
N LEU A 5 21.94 6.23 -1.04
CA LEU A 5 22.07 6.63 -2.44
C LEU A 5 21.53 8.06 -2.67
N PRO A 6 22.16 8.87 -3.54
CA PRO A 6 21.70 10.22 -3.84
C PRO A 6 20.28 10.30 -4.40
N ASP A 7 19.82 9.27 -5.11
CA ASP A 7 18.48 9.16 -5.69
C ASP A 7 17.56 8.24 -4.87
N GLU A 8 17.97 7.86 -3.66
CA GLU A 8 17.26 6.95 -2.76
C GLU A 8 16.91 5.59 -3.41
N GLY A 9 17.65 5.22 -4.47
CA GLY A 9 17.45 4.01 -5.26
C GLY A 9 16.35 4.10 -6.32
N ALA A 10 15.78 5.29 -6.58
CA ALA A 10 14.68 5.48 -7.51
C ALA A 10 14.99 4.98 -8.93
N TRP A 11 16.21 5.19 -9.44
CA TRP A 11 16.63 4.65 -10.74
C TRP A 11 16.55 3.13 -10.77
N LEU A 12 16.99 2.45 -9.71
CA LEU A 12 17.02 0.98 -9.68
C LEU A 12 15.61 0.40 -9.76
N TYR A 13 14.65 0.97 -9.04
CA TYR A 13 13.26 0.54 -9.11
C TYR A 13 12.66 0.77 -10.50
N ALA A 14 12.82 1.97 -11.04
CA ALA A 14 12.32 2.32 -12.36
C ALA A 14 12.93 1.44 -13.46
N GLU A 15 14.24 1.21 -13.40
CA GLU A 15 14.95 0.39 -14.39
C GLU A 15 14.54 -1.07 -14.31
N THR A 16 14.32 -1.60 -13.11
CA THR A 16 13.81 -2.96 -12.93
C THR A 16 12.45 -3.15 -13.62
N ILE A 17 11.53 -2.20 -13.47
CA ILE A 17 10.21 -2.23 -14.12
C ILE A 17 10.39 -2.21 -15.65
N ARG A 18 11.23 -1.31 -16.19
CA ARG A 18 11.50 -1.23 -17.64
C ARG A 18 12.07 -2.52 -18.20
N GLN A 19 13.01 -3.15 -17.51
CA GLN A 19 13.62 -4.41 -17.93
C GLN A 19 12.61 -5.57 -17.91
N ILE A 20 11.72 -5.62 -16.91
CA ILE A 20 10.65 -6.62 -16.87
C ILE A 20 9.72 -6.47 -18.09
N HIS A 21 9.26 -5.25 -18.39
CA HIS A 21 8.41 -4.98 -19.54
C HIS A 21 9.09 -5.32 -20.88
N ALA A 22 10.38 -4.98 -21.03
CA ALA A 22 11.15 -5.26 -22.23
C ALA A 22 11.36 -6.76 -22.45
N ALA A 23 11.68 -7.50 -21.39
CA ALA A 23 11.92 -8.94 -21.46
C ALA A 23 10.64 -9.77 -21.54
N ASN A 24 9.52 -9.25 -21.01
CA ASN A 24 8.26 -10.00 -20.88
C ASN A 24 7.05 -9.15 -21.33
N PRO A 25 6.88 -8.93 -22.65
CA PRO A 25 5.75 -8.15 -23.15
C PRO A 25 4.40 -8.69 -22.67
N GLY A 26 3.56 -7.82 -22.09
CA GLY A 26 2.23 -8.17 -21.59
C GLY A 26 2.18 -8.68 -20.14
N VAL A 27 3.32 -8.80 -19.45
CA VAL A 27 3.35 -9.05 -18.00
C VAL A 27 3.15 -7.74 -17.25
N GLY A 28 2.14 -7.71 -16.38
CA GLY A 28 1.93 -6.57 -15.49
C GLY A 28 2.86 -6.59 -14.28
N VAL A 29 3.29 -5.42 -13.85
CA VAL A 29 4.20 -5.18 -12.73
C VAL A 29 3.48 -4.42 -11.61
N GLU A 30 3.45 -5.03 -10.43
CA GLU A 30 3.14 -4.32 -9.18
C GLU A 30 4.44 -3.92 -8.50
N MET A 31 4.57 -2.64 -8.18
CA MET A 31 5.73 -2.06 -7.52
C MET A 31 5.35 -1.62 -6.11
N LEU A 32 6.00 -2.17 -5.07
CA LEU A 32 5.86 -1.71 -3.68
C LEU A 32 6.97 -0.73 -3.33
N ALA A 33 6.63 0.55 -3.27
CA ALA A 33 7.55 1.66 -3.12
C ALA A 33 7.79 2.07 -1.65
N PRO A 34 9.03 2.44 -1.27
CA PRO A 34 9.25 3.34 -0.14
C PRO A 34 8.67 4.74 -0.46
N ASP A 35 8.74 5.68 0.47
CA ASP A 35 8.19 7.03 0.26
C ASP A 35 9.13 7.98 -0.51
N PHE A 36 10.39 7.57 -0.76
CA PHE A 36 11.43 8.39 -1.39
C PHE A 36 11.53 9.80 -0.78
N SER A 37 11.37 9.87 0.56
CA SER A 37 11.33 11.12 1.32
C SER A 37 10.26 12.12 0.86
N GLY A 38 9.29 11.70 0.04
CA GLY A 38 8.27 12.55 -0.58
C GLY A 38 8.80 13.40 -1.74
N LYS A 39 9.98 13.08 -2.27
CA LYS A 39 10.61 13.84 -3.36
C LYS A 39 9.93 13.53 -4.69
N ALA A 40 9.20 14.50 -5.21
CA ALA A 40 8.42 14.38 -6.45
C ALA A 40 9.28 13.92 -7.62
N GLU A 41 10.50 14.44 -7.75
CA GLU A 41 11.44 14.11 -8.81
C GLU A 41 11.95 12.66 -8.77
N LEU A 42 11.96 12.03 -7.58
CA LEU A 42 12.33 10.63 -7.43
C LEU A 42 11.13 9.74 -7.75
N LEU A 43 9.96 10.08 -7.22
CA LEU A 43 8.70 9.37 -7.51
C LEU A 43 8.36 9.40 -8.99
N GLN A 44 8.56 10.52 -9.67
CA GLN A 44 8.29 10.66 -11.11
C GLN A 44 9.06 9.64 -11.94
N LYS A 45 10.30 9.29 -11.56
CA LYS A 45 11.09 8.27 -12.28
C LYS A 45 10.41 6.90 -12.26
N LEU A 46 9.73 6.57 -11.16
CA LEU A 46 8.98 5.32 -11.03
C LEU A 46 7.66 5.40 -11.79
N PHE A 47 6.98 6.55 -11.74
CA PHE A 47 5.74 6.77 -12.48
C PHE A 47 5.96 6.64 -14.00
N ASP A 48 7.05 7.22 -14.51
CA ASP A 48 7.45 7.14 -15.91
C ASP A 48 7.79 5.70 -16.36
N ALA A 49 8.14 4.81 -15.42
CA ALA A 49 8.35 3.39 -15.70
C ALA A 49 7.03 2.62 -15.88
N LYS A 50 5.88 3.24 -15.56
CA LYS A 50 4.51 2.76 -15.79
C LYS A 50 4.23 1.37 -15.22
N PRO A 51 4.45 1.11 -13.92
CA PRO A 51 3.95 -0.12 -13.32
C PRO A 51 2.42 -0.15 -13.38
N GLU A 52 1.83 -1.30 -13.63
CA GLU A 52 0.38 -1.50 -13.61
C GLU A 52 -0.24 -1.19 -12.25
N VAL A 53 0.47 -1.48 -11.16
CA VAL A 53 0.08 -1.12 -9.79
C VAL A 53 1.24 -0.45 -9.06
N PHE A 54 0.98 0.73 -8.51
CA PHE A 54 1.89 1.43 -7.60
C PHE A 54 1.38 1.27 -6.16
N ALA A 55 2.09 0.46 -5.37
CA ALA A 55 1.76 0.22 -3.98
C ALA A 55 2.67 1.05 -3.07
N HIS A 56 2.08 1.71 -2.07
CA HIS A 56 2.81 2.31 -0.95
C HIS A 56 2.03 2.05 0.33
N ASN A 57 2.57 1.21 1.21
CA ASN A 57 1.87 0.85 2.43
C ASN A 57 2.05 1.95 3.49
N VAL A 58 0.97 2.31 4.19
CA VAL A 58 1.06 3.07 5.45
C VAL A 58 1.31 2.14 6.65
N GLU A 59 0.89 0.88 6.56
CA GLU A 59 1.04 -0.20 7.55
C GLU A 59 0.22 -0.05 8.83
N THR A 60 -0.01 1.15 9.34
CA THR A 60 -0.74 1.35 10.60
C THR A 60 -1.38 2.74 10.69
N VAL A 61 -2.09 2.99 11.79
CA VAL A 61 -2.84 4.21 12.08
C VAL A 61 -1.93 5.33 12.58
N PRO A 62 -2.31 6.62 12.44
CA PRO A 62 -1.44 7.77 12.73
C PRO A 62 -0.79 7.76 14.12
N ARG A 63 -1.55 7.40 15.16
CA ARG A 63 -1.06 7.37 16.55
C ARG A 63 0.11 6.40 16.75
N ILE A 64 0.08 5.26 16.06
CA ILE A 64 1.07 4.18 16.18
C ILE A 64 2.21 4.37 15.17
N PHE A 65 1.93 5.02 14.05
CA PHE A 65 2.83 5.16 12.92
C PHE A 65 4.22 5.65 13.31
N LYS A 66 4.32 6.73 14.10
CA LYS A 66 5.62 7.30 14.53
C LYS A 66 6.46 6.32 15.35
N ARG A 67 5.82 5.43 16.11
CA ARG A 67 6.50 4.41 16.93
C ARG A 67 7.06 3.29 16.07
N ILE A 68 6.34 2.90 15.01
CA ILE A 68 6.70 1.75 14.16
C ILE A 68 7.56 2.16 12.97
N ARG A 69 7.40 3.38 12.48
CA ARG A 69 8.08 3.90 11.28
C ARG A 69 8.69 5.28 11.53
N PRO A 70 9.71 5.39 12.41
CA PRO A 70 10.26 6.69 12.83
C PRO A 70 10.88 7.52 11.69
N GLY A 71 11.26 6.89 10.57
CA GLY A 71 11.77 7.58 9.36
C GLY A 71 10.69 8.06 8.38
N PHE A 72 9.42 7.72 8.64
CA PHE A 72 8.28 8.03 7.76
C PHE A 72 7.32 9.01 8.45
N ARG A 73 6.47 9.67 7.66
CA ARG A 73 5.33 10.45 8.18
C ARG A 73 4.06 9.91 7.52
N TYR A 74 2.99 9.77 8.31
CA TYR A 74 1.71 9.26 7.81
C TYR A 74 1.20 10.09 6.64
N ASP A 75 1.10 11.42 6.82
CA ASP A 75 0.63 12.34 5.77
C ASP A 75 1.49 12.27 4.50
N ARG A 76 2.81 12.13 4.66
CA ARG A 76 3.73 11.97 3.51
C ARG A 76 3.47 10.67 2.74
N SER A 77 3.12 9.60 3.45
CA SER A 77 2.72 8.34 2.81
C SER A 77 1.40 8.47 2.06
N LEU A 78 0.46 9.30 2.55
CA LEU A 78 -0.75 9.64 1.81
C LEU A 78 -0.43 10.47 0.55
N ASP A 79 0.43 11.48 0.67
CA ASP A 79 0.86 12.30 -0.47
C ASP A 79 1.44 11.44 -1.61
N VAL A 80 2.24 10.41 -1.28
CA VAL A 80 2.79 9.48 -2.27
C VAL A 80 1.69 8.76 -3.05
N LEU A 81 0.62 8.33 -2.38
CA LEU A 81 -0.53 7.69 -3.02
C LEU A 81 -1.28 8.68 -3.92
N THR A 82 -1.52 9.90 -3.44
CA THR A 82 -2.18 10.96 -4.21
C THR A 82 -1.40 11.28 -5.48
N MET A 83 -0.09 11.49 -5.37
CA MET A 83 0.76 11.74 -6.53
C MET A 83 0.72 10.58 -7.54
N SER A 84 0.76 9.33 -7.07
CA SER A 84 0.68 8.17 -7.96
C SER A 84 -0.68 8.05 -8.67
N LYS A 85 -1.78 8.42 -7.98
CA LYS A 85 -3.13 8.45 -8.54
C LYS A 85 -3.28 9.55 -9.59
N GLU A 86 -2.70 10.74 -9.36
CA GLU A 86 -2.70 11.86 -10.32
C GLU A 86 -1.95 11.51 -11.62
N GLN A 87 -0.97 10.60 -11.56
CA GLN A 87 -0.29 10.06 -12.75
C GLN A 87 -1.10 8.96 -13.46
N GLY A 88 -2.31 8.64 -12.97
CA GLY A 88 -3.22 7.66 -13.56
C GLY A 88 -2.91 6.20 -13.23
N LEU A 89 -1.92 5.93 -12.37
CA LEU A 89 -1.56 4.57 -11.96
C LEU A 89 -2.66 3.96 -11.07
N VAL A 90 -2.81 2.63 -11.08
CA VAL A 90 -3.63 1.95 -10.06
C VAL A 90 -2.83 1.94 -8.77
N THR A 91 -3.44 2.41 -7.69
CA THR A 91 -2.77 2.61 -6.41
C THR A 91 -3.17 1.54 -5.41
N LYS A 92 -2.26 1.23 -4.49
CA LYS A 92 -2.48 0.22 -3.46
C LYS A 92 -1.83 0.57 -2.14
N SER A 93 -2.46 0.21 -1.05
CA SER A 93 -1.88 0.31 0.29
C SER A 93 -2.21 -0.91 1.15
N ASN A 94 -1.72 -0.91 2.38
CA ASN A 94 -1.90 -1.97 3.35
C ASN A 94 -2.05 -1.43 4.78
N LEU A 95 -2.89 -2.10 5.57
CA LEU A 95 -2.97 -1.98 7.02
C LEU A 95 -2.62 -3.32 7.68
N ILE A 96 -1.74 -3.26 8.67
CA ILE A 96 -1.36 -4.38 9.53
C ILE A 96 -2.00 -4.15 10.90
N LEU A 97 -2.82 -5.08 11.34
CA LEU A 97 -3.61 -5.02 12.57
C LEU A 97 -2.97 -5.82 13.70
N GLY A 98 -3.30 -5.52 14.95
CA GLY A 98 -2.75 -6.17 16.13
C GLY A 98 -1.53 -5.47 16.72
N MET A 99 -1.31 -4.20 16.38
CA MET A 99 -0.24 -3.36 16.92
C MET A 99 -0.71 -2.37 18.00
N GLY A 100 -2.00 -2.43 18.36
CA GLY A 100 -2.64 -1.62 19.40
C GLY A 100 -3.56 -0.54 18.85
N GLU A 101 -3.92 -0.62 17.57
CA GLU A 101 -4.92 0.24 16.93
C GLU A 101 -6.34 -0.14 17.36
N THR A 102 -7.23 0.85 17.49
CA THR A 102 -8.66 0.62 17.76
C THR A 102 -9.45 0.47 16.45
N ARG A 103 -10.69 -0.04 16.54
CA ARG A 103 -11.56 -0.19 15.36
C ARG A 103 -11.79 1.16 14.68
N GLU A 104 -12.03 2.21 15.45
CA GLU A 104 -12.29 3.57 14.94
C GLU A 104 -11.07 4.14 14.22
N GLU A 105 -9.86 3.87 14.73
CA GLU A 105 -8.62 4.29 14.07
C GLU A 105 -8.39 3.54 12.76
N ILE A 106 -8.78 2.27 12.68
CA ILE A 106 -8.72 1.49 11.44
C ILE A 106 -9.69 2.09 10.41
N SER A 107 -10.94 2.35 10.81
CA SER A 107 -11.95 2.99 9.95
C SER A 107 -11.48 4.35 9.43
N GLY A 108 -10.91 5.19 10.31
CA GLY A 108 -10.31 6.46 9.91
C GLY A 108 -9.18 6.29 8.88
N ALA A 109 -8.26 5.35 9.13
CA ALA A 109 -7.17 5.08 8.20
C ALA A 109 -7.65 4.51 6.85
N LEU A 110 -8.73 3.71 6.82
CA LEU A 110 -9.34 3.24 5.59
C LEU A 110 -9.91 4.41 4.77
N GLN A 111 -10.55 5.38 5.42
CA GLN A 111 -11.05 6.58 4.75
C GLN A 111 -9.90 7.45 4.24
N ASP A 112 -8.90 7.74 5.08
CA ASP A 112 -7.73 8.57 4.72
C ASP A 112 -7.01 8.01 3.49
N LEU A 113 -6.80 6.69 3.45
CA LEU A 113 -6.17 6.01 2.32
C LEU A 113 -7.00 6.10 1.04
N HIS A 114 -8.32 5.96 1.15
CA HIS A 114 -9.21 6.05 0.00
C HIS A 114 -9.25 7.48 -0.54
N ASP A 115 -9.34 8.47 0.34
CA ASP A 115 -9.34 9.89 -0.01
C ASP A 115 -8.00 10.32 -0.63
N ALA A 116 -6.90 9.73 -0.17
CA ALA A 116 -5.58 9.88 -0.80
C ALA A 116 -5.47 9.19 -2.17
N GLY A 117 -6.50 8.47 -2.59
CA GLY A 117 -6.63 7.88 -3.93
C GLY A 117 -6.24 6.42 -4.01
N ALA A 118 -6.14 5.69 -2.90
CA ALA A 118 -5.89 4.24 -2.90
C ALA A 118 -7.10 3.46 -3.47
N GLU A 119 -6.87 2.66 -4.50
CA GLU A 119 -7.93 1.84 -5.12
C GLU A 119 -7.95 0.40 -4.60
N ILE A 120 -6.80 -0.10 -4.16
CA ILE A 120 -6.64 -1.44 -3.62
C ILE A 120 -6.17 -1.34 -2.17
N ILE A 121 -6.82 -2.07 -1.27
CA ILE A 121 -6.43 -2.18 0.13
C ILE A 121 -6.24 -3.64 0.54
N THR A 122 -5.13 -3.90 1.22
CA THR A 122 -4.91 -5.15 1.93
C THR A 122 -4.97 -4.91 3.45
N ILE A 123 -5.63 -5.80 4.18
CA ILE A 123 -5.77 -5.73 5.64
C ILE A 123 -5.28 -7.07 6.21
N THR A 124 -4.29 -7.05 7.09
CA THR A 124 -3.60 -8.26 7.56
C THR A 124 -3.32 -8.25 9.05
N GLN A 125 -2.96 -9.42 9.61
CA GLN A 125 -2.50 -9.56 10.99
C GLN A 125 -1.00 -9.30 11.11
N TYR A 126 -0.62 -8.54 12.13
CA TYR A 126 0.74 -8.40 12.59
C TYR A 126 1.22 -9.72 13.18
N LEU A 127 2.26 -10.29 12.58
CA LEU A 127 2.99 -11.41 13.13
C LEU A 127 4.35 -10.88 13.57
N ARG A 128 4.57 -10.85 14.88
CA ARG A 128 5.82 -10.38 15.47
C ARG A 128 6.99 -11.25 14.98
N PRO A 129 7.95 -10.69 14.22
CA PRO A 129 9.07 -11.47 13.69
C PRO A 129 10.03 -11.95 14.78
N ASP A 130 10.29 -11.12 15.78
CA ASP A 130 11.20 -11.43 16.89
C ASP A 130 10.79 -10.73 18.20
N ALA A 131 11.39 -11.19 19.31
CA ALA A 131 11.05 -10.73 20.67
C ALA A 131 11.53 -9.30 21.02
N THR A 132 12.28 -8.63 20.16
CA THR A 132 12.74 -7.24 20.33
C THR A 132 11.82 -6.23 19.68
N LEU A 133 11.06 -6.66 18.66
CA LEU A 133 10.07 -5.83 17.96
C LEU A 133 8.79 -5.64 18.77
N LEU A 134 7.90 -4.76 18.32
CA LEU A 134 6.62 -4.48 19.00
C LEU A 134 5.89 -5.81 19.34
N PRO A 135 5.43 -6.02 20.58
CA PRO A 135 4.57 -7.15 20.92
C PRO A 135 3.28 -7.14 20.10
N VAL A 136 2.71 -8.31 19.84
CA VAL A 136 1.33 -8.40 19.35
C VAL A 136 0.42 -7.92 20.47
N ASP A 137 -0.36 -6.88 20.21
CA ASP A 137 -1.33 -6.33 21.16
C ASP A 137 -2.62 -7.15 21.17
N ARG A 138 -3.12 -7.49 19.98
CA ARG A 138 -4.32 -8.31 19.80
C ARG A 138 -4.26 -9.19 18.56
N TRP A 139 -5.01 -10.29 18.61
CA TRP A 139 -5.28 -11.16 17.48
C TRP A 139 -6.67 -10.86 16.93
N VAL A 140 -6.72 -10.31 15.72
CA VAL A 140 -7.98 -9.94 15.07
C VAL A 140 -8.72 -11.21 14.63
N THR A 141 -10.02 -11.28 14.93
CA THR A 141 -10.83 -12.44 14.57
C THR A 141 -11.12 -12.48 13.06
N PRO A 142 -11.38 -13.66 12.47
CA PRO A 142 -11.81 -13.74 11.07
C PRO A 142 -13.03 -12.87 10.76
N GLN A 143 -13.99 -12.81 11.69
CA GLN A 143 -15.20 -12.00 11.53
C GLN A 143 -14.89 -10.50 11.47
N GLU A 144 -13.96 -10.00 12.30
CA GLU A 144 -13.52 -8.59 12.20
C GLU A 144 -12.84 -8.29 10.87
N PHE A 145 -12.07 -9.22 10.31
CA PHE A 145 -11.50 -9.05 8.97
C PHE A 145 -12.60 -8.99 7.90
N ASP A 146 -13.65 -9.80 8.01
CA ASP A 146 -14.79 -9.77 7.08
C ASP A 146 -15.54 -8.43 7.19
N GLU A 147 -15.81 -7.94 8.41
CA GLU A 147 -16.44 -6.64 8.64
C GLU A 147 -15.65 -5.48 8.03
N LEU A 148 -14.32 -5.47 8.23
CA LEU A 148 -13.44 -4.46 7.63
C LEU A 148 -13.39 -4.58 6.10
N ALA A 149 -13.55 -5.78 5.55
CA ALA A 149 -13.61 -5.97 4.11
C ALA A 149 -14.88 -5.39 3.51
N GLU A 150 -16.03 -5.57 4.16
CA GLU A 150 -17.29 -4.95 3.75
C GLU A 150 -17.23 -3.43 3.89
N GLU A 151 -16.71 -2.92 5.01
CA GLU A 151 -16.52 -1.49 5.23
C GLU A 151 -15.65 -0.85 4.13
N ALA A 152 -14.53 -1.46 3.76
CA ALA A 152 -13.70 -0.98 2.66
C ALA A 152 -14.44 -1.00 1.30
N LYS A 153 -15.29 -2.00 1.05
CA LYS A 153 -16.11 -2.00 -0.18
C LYS A 153 -17.15 -0.88 -0.16
N GLU A 154 -17.77 -0.62 0.99
CA GLU A 154 -18.74 0.47 1.17
C GLU A 154 -18.11 1.85 0.98
N ILE A 155 -16.85 2.02 1.43
CA ILE A 155 -16.06 3.25 1.19
C ILE A 155 -15.82 3.47 -0.32
N GLY A 156 -15.66 2.39 -1.10
CA GLY A 156 -15.51 2.45 -2.55
C GLY A 156 -14.21 1.85 -3.10
N TYR A 157 -13.45 1.11 -2.29
CA TYR A 157 -12.25 0.43 -2.77
C TYR A 157 -12.57 -0.55 -3.90
N ALA A 158 -11.86 -0.42 -5.02
CA ALA A 158 -12.03 -1.27 -6.18
C ALA A 158 -11.48 -2.69 -5.97
N GLY A 159 -10.50 -2.86 -5.07
CA GLY A 159 -9.96 -4.16 -4.70
C GLY A 159 -9.72 -4.28 -3.20
N VAL A 160 -10.40 -5.21 -2.54
CA VAL A 160 -10.24 -5.45 -1.10
C VAL A 160 -9.76 -6.88 -0.84
N LEU A 161 -8.78 -7.01 0.03
CA LEU A 161 -8.31 -8.30 0.52
C LEU A 161 -7.99 -8.20 2.01
N SER A 162 -8.83 -8.84 2.82
CA SER A 162 -8.76 -8.78 4.28
C SER A 162 -8.60 -10.19 4.86
N GLY A 163 -7.68 -10.38 5.79
CA GLY A 163 -7.53 -11.66 6.49
C GLY A 163 -6.17 -11.86 7.16
N PRO A 164 -6.08 -12.83 8.08
CA PRO A 164 -4.92 -12.96 8.98
C PRO A 164 -3.60 -13.34 8.27
N LEU A 165 -3.69 -14.00 7.11
CA LEU A 165 -2.52 -14.43 6.33
C LEU A 165 -2.36 -13.67 5.02
N VAL A 166 -3.14 -12.59 4.83
CA VAL A 166 -2.98 -11.70 3.68
C VAL A 166 -1.60 -11.05 3.74
N ARG A 167 -0.94 -10.93 2.60
CA ARG A 167 0.28 -10.13 2.46
C ARG A 167 0.07 -9.15 1.33
N SER A 168 0.81 -8.05 1.29
CA SER A 168 0.65 -7.03 0.26
C SER A 168 0.69 -7.64 -1.15
N SER A 169 1.52 -8.64 -1.44
CA SER A 169 1.56 -9.29 -2.76
C SER A 169 0.58 -10.46 -2.96
N TYR A 170 -0.18 -10.88 -1.94
CA TYR A 170 -1.10 -12.02 -2.05
C TYR A 170 -2.23 -11.73 -3.04
N ARG A 171 -2.35 -12.55 -4.09
CA ARG A 171 -3.37 -12.41 -5.16
C ARG A 171 -3.38 -11.03 -5.86
N ALA A 172 -2.24 -10.34 -5.89
CA ALA A 172 -2.08 -9.03 -6.54
C ALA A 172 -2.66 -8.97 -7.97
N GLY A 173 -2.33 -9.94 -8.83
CA GLY A 173 -2.85 -9.97 -10.21
C GLY A 173 -4.37 -10.20 -10.35
N ARG A 174 -5.04 -10.73 -9.31
CA ARG A 174 -6.51 -10.78 -9.28
C ARG A 174 -7.08 -9.43 -8.88
N LEU A 175 -6.52 -8.80 -7.85
CA LEU A 175 -6.93 -7.48 -7.37
C LEU A 175 -6.78 -6.41 -8.47
N TYR A 176 -5.65 -6.42 -9.20
CA TYR A 176 -5.44 -5.51 -10.33
C TYR A 176 -6.54 -5.65 -11.39
N ARG A 177 -6.90 -6.88 -11.77
CA ARG A 177 -7.97 -7.10 -12.75
C ARG A 177 -9.32 -6.55 -12.28
N THR A 178 -9.67 -6.77 -11.01
CA THR A 178 -10.89 -6.21 -10.43
C THR A 178 -10.88 -4.68 -10.43
N ALA A 179 -9.75 -4.05 -10.07
CA ALA A 179 -9.62 -2.60 -10.13
C ALA A 179 -9.78 -2.05 -11.56
N MET A 180 -9.17 -2.72 -12.54
CA MET A 180 -9.31 -2.35 -13.96
C MET A 180 -10.73 -2.55 -14.50
N GLU A 181 -11.47 -3.54 -14.01
CA GLU A 181 -12.88 -3.74 -14.35
C GLU A 181 -13.76 -2.63 -13.76
N ALA A 182 -13.52 -2.22 -12.52
CA ALA A 182 -14.23 -1.13 -11.87
C ALA A 182 -14.02 0.21 -12.62
N ARG A 183 -12.76 0.53 -12.99
CA ARG A 183 -12.43 1.73 -13.79
C ARG A 183 -13.14 1.81 -15.15
N LYS A 184 -13.53 0.68 -15.74
CA LYS A 184 -14.26 0.65 -17.02
C LYS A 184 -15.76 0.93 -16.86
N GLN A 185 -16.27 0.82 -15.64
CA GLN A 185 -17.70 0.97 -15.32
C GLN A 185 -18.04 2.36 -14.76
N SER A 186 -17.02 3.10 -14.30
CA SER A 186 -17.08 4.51 -13.86
C SER A 186 -16.90 5.47 -15.03
#